data_AF-A0A2B7ZW72-F1
#
_entry.id   AF-A0A2B7ZW72-F1
#
_cell.length_a   1.000
_cell.length_b   1.000
_cell.length_c   1.000
_cell.angle_alpha   90.00
_cell.angle_beta   90.00
_cell.angle_gamma   90.00
#
_symmetry.space_group_name_H-M   'P 1'
#
loop_
_entity.id
_entity.type
_entity.pdbx_description
1 polymer ?
#
loop_
_entity_poly.entity_id
_entity_poly.type
_entity_poly.pdbx_seq_one_letter_code
_entity_poly.pdbx_strand_id
1 'polypeptide(L)'
;MKTVLLWVLMWLFACGCNTASKKAAPDYVGSQSCQSCHKEIYDLYKTSDHYHAMDTAKAGKVKGDFNNVHLFLNGDSAHFYKSGGAYYVRTTNGAGALQDFRVSYTLGYFPLQQYLVK
;
A
#
# COMPACT_ATOMS: atom_id res chain seq x y z
N MET A 1 0.74 42.38 55.34
CA MET A 1 1.20 42.03 53.97
C MET A 1 1.21 40.50 53.72
N LYS A 2 0.20 39.75 54.19
CA LYS A 2 0.13 38.28 54.00
C LYS A 2 -1.19 37.77 53.40
N THR A 3 -2.11 38.66 53.05
CA THR A 3 -3.48 38.28 52.62
C THR A 3 -3.81 38.57 51.15
N VAL A 4 -2.89 39.15 50.38
CA VAL A 4 -3.13 39.44 48.94
C VAL A 4 -2.62 38.31 48.02
N LEU A 5 -1.83 37.38 48.56
CA LEU A 5 -1.18 36.31 47.77
C LEU A 5 -2.09 35.11 47.45
N LEU A 6 -3.35 35.12 47.89
CA LEU A 6 -4.27 33.98 47.77
C LEU A 6 -5.30 34.10 46.64
N TRP A 7 -5.41 35.24 45.95
CA TRP A 7 -6.45 35.44 44.91
C TRP A 7 -5.91 35.45 43.48
N VAL A 8 -4.59 35.54 43.26
CA VAL A 8 -4.00 35.49 41.91
C VAL A 8 -3.76 34.05 41.43
N LEU A 9 -3.67 33.08 42.34
CA LEU A 9 -3.51 31.66 41.97
C LEU A 9 -4.80 30.99 41.45
N MET A 10 -5.95 31.67 41.51
CA MET A 10 -7.26 31.12 41.15
C MET A 10 -7.75 31.62 39.77
N TRP A 11 -6.88 32.23 38.96
CA TRP A 11 -7.20 32.67 37.59
C TRP A 11 -6.34 32.02 36.50
N LEU A 12 -5.34 31.23 36.88
CA LEU A 12 -4.53 30.43 35.94
C LEU A 12 -5.13 29.04 35.64
N PHE A 13 -6.23 28.66 36.30
CA PHE A 13 -6.93 27.38 36.10
C PHE A 13 -8.20 27.48 35.24
N ALA A 14 -8.46 28.62 34.59
CA ALA A 14 -9.66 28.82 33.76
C ALA A 14 -9.38 28.85 32.25
N CYS A 15 -8.14 28.59 31.81
CA CYS A 15 -7.91 28.22 30.41
C CYS A 15 -8.06 26.69 30.31
N GLY A 16 -9.32 26.24 30.41
CA GLY A 16 -9.66 24.86 30.13
C GLY A 16 -9.11 24.49 28.77
N CYS A 17 -8.14 23.55 28.74
CA CYS A 17 -7.74 22.88 27.53
C CYS A 17 -9.00 22.27 26.94
N ASN A 18 -9.58 22.94 25.95
CA ASN A 18 -10.67 22.42 25.16
C ASN A 18 -10.05 21.27 24.35
N THR A 19 -10.07 20.06 24.91
CA THR A 19 -9.71 18.85 24.18
C THR A 19 -10.80 18.65 23.14
N ALA A 20 -10.64 19.28 21.98
CA ALA A 20 -11.42 18.93 20.82
C ALA A 20 -11.25 17.41 20.64
N SER A 21 -12.33 16.66 20.87
CA SER A 21 -12.34 15.22 20.67
C SER A 21 -11.96 14.98 19.21
N LYS A 22 -10.76 14.43 18.97
CA LYS A 22 -10.40 13.98 17.63
C LYS A 22 -11.42 12.91 17.26
N LYS A 23 -12.36 13.28 16.38
CA LYS A 23 -13.27 12.31 15.78
C LYS A 23 -12.41 11.22 15.14
N ALA A 24 -12.62 9.97 15.57
CA ALA A 24 -11.90 8.85 15.00
C ALA A 24 -12.02 8.89 13.48
N ALA A 25 -10.91 8.62 12.79
CA ALA A 25 -10.95 8.46 11.34
C ALA A 25 -11.96 7.35 11.01
N PRO A 26 -12.76 7.49 9.94
CA PRO A 26 -13.68 6.44 9.55
C PRO A 26 -12.90 5.16 9.25
N ASP A 27 -13.46 4.02 9.67
CA ASP A 27 -12.87 2.72 9.40
C ASP A 27 -12.96 2.36 7.90
N TYR A 28 -11.99 1.62 7.41
CA TYR A 28 -12.06 1.06 6.06
C TYR A 28 -12.95 -0.18 6.04
N VAL A 29 -14.17 -0.04 5.52
CA VAL A 29 -15.19 -1.11 5.52
C VAL A 29 -15.08 -2.09 4.34
N GLY A 30 -14.12 -1.88 3.43
CA GLY A 30 -13.96 -2.66 2.20
C GLY A 30 -15.04 -2.38 1.13
N SER A 31 -14.67 -2.51 -0.14
CA SER A 31 -15.58 -2.24 -1.27
C SER A 31 -16.79 -3.17 -1.33
N GLN A 32 -16.67 -4.38 -0.78
CA GLN A 32 -17.76 -5.38 -0.73
C GLN A 32 -18.99 -4.86 0.02
N SER A 33 -18.79 -4.05 1.06
CA SER A 33 -19.86 -3.45 1.86
C SER A 33 -20.76 -2.51 1.03
N CYS A 34 -20.26 -1.99 -0.08
CA CYS A 34 -20.99 -1.09 -0.96
C CYS A 34 -21.87 -1.83 -1.99
N GLN A 35 -21.65 -3.14 -2.19
CA GLN A 35 -22.19 -3.90 -3.33
C GLN A 35 -23.71 -3.94 -3.37
N SER A 36 -24.38 -4.10 -2.23
CA SER A 36 -25.84 -4.29 -2.17
C SER A 36 -26.62 -3.04 -2.60
N CYS A 37 -26.11 -1.84 -2.26
CA CYS A 37 -26.73 -0.56 -2.62
C CYS A 37 -26.22 0.01 -3.94
N HIS A 38 -24.97 -0.28 -4.32
CA HIS A 38 -24.29 0.30 -5.49
C HIS A 38 -23.84 -0.75 -6.49
N LYS A 39 -24.74 -1.69 -6.84
CA LYS A 39 -24.40 -2.86 -7.64
C LYS A 39 -23.75 -2.54 -9.00
N GLU A 40 -24.33 -1.64 -9.77
CA GLU A 40 -23.82 -1.28 -11.10
C GLU A 40 -22.40 -0.68 -11.03
N ILE A 41 -22.19 0.27 -10.12
CA ILE A 41 -20.89 0.91 -9.90
C ILE A 41 -19.86 -0.12 -9.41
N TYR A 42 -20.27 -1.00 -8.49
CA TYR A 42 -19.41 -2.06 -7.97
C TYR A 42 -18.99 -3.02 -9.09
N ASP A 43 -19.91 -3.42 -9.96
CA ASP A 43 -19.63 -4.33 -11.07
C ASP A 43 -18.67 -3.68 -12.09
N LEU A 44 -18.87 -2.39 -12.43
CA LEU A 44 -17.94 -1.62 -13.28
C LEU A 44 -16.57 -1.42 -12.64
N TYR A 45 -16.53 -1.15 -11.34
CA TYR A 45 -15.29 -0.99 -10.59
C TYR A 45 -14.46 -2.28 -10.67
N LYS A 46 -15.08 -3.45 -10.48
CA LYS A 46 -14.38 -4.74 -10.53
C LYS A 46 -13.72 -5.08 -11.87
N THR A 47 -14.14 -4.44 -12.97
CA THR A 47 -13.53 -4.60 -14.29
C THR A 47 -12.51 -3.50 -14.61
N SER A 48 -12.33 -2.52 -13.72
CA SER A 48 -11.44 -1.38 -13.94
C SER A 48 -10.00 -1.66 -13.54
N ASP A 49 -9.07 -0.92 -14.14
CA ASP A 49 -7.66 -0.95 -13.77
C ASP A 49 -7.43 -0.56 -12.31
N HIS A 50 -8.29 0.28 -11.72
CA HIS A 50 -8.20 0.66 -10.31
C HIS A 50 -8.43 -0.53 -9.38
N TYR A 51 -9.34 -1.43 -9.72
CA TYR A 51 -9.55 -2.66 -8.95
C TYR A 51 -8.37 -3.64 -9.09
N HIS A 52 -7.68 -3.60 -10.24
CA HIS A 52 -6.50 -4.41 -10.49
C HIS A 52 -5.16 -3.72 -10.14
N ALA A 53 -5.21 -2.50 -9.59
CA ALA A 53 -4.04 -1.65 -9.40
C ALA A 53 -3.03 -2.25 -8.42
N MET A 54 -3.47 -3.07 -7.46
CA MET A 54 -2.60 -3.86 -6.62
C MET A 54 -3.23 -5.21 -6.35
N ASP A 55 -2.51 -6.29 -6.60
CA ASP A 55 -2.98 -7.65 -6.35
C ASP A 55 -1.83 -8.52 -5.84
N THR A 56 -2.18 -9.64 -5.21
CA THR A 56 -1.24 -10.70 -4.86
C THR A 56 -0.61 -11.30 -6.11
N ALA A 57 0.70 -11.58 -6.06
CA ALA A 57 1.44 -12.19 -7.16
C ALA A 57 1.14 -13.70 -7.29
N LYS A 58 -0.08 -14.03 -7.69
CA LYS A 58 -0.57 -15.39 -7.97
C LYS A 58 -0.84 -15.57 -9.46
N ALA A 59 -1.03 -16.82 -9.85
CA ALA A 59 -1.41 -17.18 -11.22
C ALA A 59 -2.64 -16.38 -11.68
N GLY A 60 -2.58 -15.85 -12.90
CA GLY A 60 -3.62 -15.02 -13.50
C GLY A 60 -3.59 -13.53 -13.13
N LYS A 61 -2.76 -13.12 -12.16
CA LYS A 61 -2.57 -11.71 -11.76
C LYS A 61 -1.26 -11.11 -12.24
N VAL A 62 -0.22 -11.94 -12.33
CA VAL A 62 1.05 -11.60 -12.97
C VAL A 62 0.90 -11.66 -14.48
N LYS A 63 1.05 -10.52 -15.15
CA LYS A 63 0.93 -10.38 -16.61
C LYS A 63 2.26 -10.48 -17.36
N GLY A 64 3.38 -10.22 -16.68
CA GLY A 64 4.71 -10.33 -17.26
C GLY A 64 5.15 -11.77 -17.49
N ASP A 65 6.15 -11.94 -18.34
CA ASP A 65 6.72 -13.25 -18.63
C ASP A 65 7.78 -13.63 -17.59
N PHE A 66 7.56 -14.76 -16.90
CA PHE A 66 8.47 -15.36 -15.93
C PHE A 66 8.90 -16.77 -16.37
N ASN A 67 8.98 -17.02 -17.68
CA ASN A 67 9.46 -18.28 -18.25
C ASN A 67 10.97 -18.23 -18.54
N ASN A 68 11.77 -17.85 -17.53
CA ASN A 68 13.24 -17.66 -17.62
C ASN A 68 13.65 -16.55 -18.61
N VAL A 69 13.06 -15.37 -18.43
CA VAL A 69 13.31 -14.19 -19.27
C VAL A 69 14.41 -13.33 -18.67
N HIS A 70 15.38 -12.93 -19.50
CA HIS A 70 16.43 -11.99 -19.14
C HIS A 70 16.17 -10.64 -19.81
N LEU A 71 16.13 -9.58 -19.01
CA LEU A 71 16.05 -8.20 -19.48
C LEU A 71 17.32 -7.46 -19.09
N PHE A 72 17.77 -6.56 -19.97
CA PHE A 72 18.85 -5.62 -19.72
C PHE A 72 18.35 -4.22 -20.06
N LEU A 73 18.39 -3.31 -19.10
CA LEU A 73 17.90 -1.94 -19.27
C LEU A 73 18.79 -0.99 -18.47
N ASN A 74 19.31 0.05 -19.13
CA ASN A 74 20.10 1.10 -18.49
C ASN A 74 21.30 0.61 -17.65
N GLY A 75 21.90 -0.53 -18.02
CA GLY A 75 23.01 -1.12 -17.27
C GLY A 75 22.59 -2.16 -16.24
N ASP A 76 21.29 -2.24 -15.92
CA ASP A 76 20.74 -3.20 -14.97
C ASP A 76 20.28 -4.48 -15.68
N SER A 77 20.52 -5.62 -15.03
CA SER A 77 20.06 -6.92 -15.51
C SER A 77 18.99 -7.46 -14.57
N ALA A 78 17.93 -8.04 -15.14
CA ALA A 78 16.88 -8.71 -14.39
C ALA A 78 16.55 -10.05 -15.04
N HIS A 79 16.51 -11.12 -14.24
CA HIS A 79 16.08 -12.45 -14.67
C HIS A 79 14.78 -12.84 -13.97
N PHE A 80 13.72 -13.02 -14.75
CA PHE A 80 12.37 -13.33 -14.28
C PHE A 80 12.07 -14.82 -14.46
N TYR A 81 11.74 -15.50 -13.37
CA TYR A 81 11.49 -16.94 -13.39
C TYR A 81 10.45 -17.38 -12.35
N LYS A 82 9.88 -18.57 -12.55
CA LYS A 82 8.98 -19.23 -11.60
C LYS A 82 9.71 -20.37 -10.90
N SER A 83 9.51 -20.51 -9.60
CA SER A 83 10.01 -21.65 -8.81
C SER A 83 9.05 -21.98 -7.69
N GLY A 84 8.70 -23.27 -7.52
CA GLY A 84 7.79 -23.72 -6.46
C GLY A 84 6.41 -23.04 -6.48
N GLY A 85 5.91 -22.66 -7.67
CA GLY A 85 4.63 -21.94 -7.81
C GLY A 85 4.67 -20.45 -7.47
N ALA A 86 5.84 -19.91 -7.10
CA ALA A 86 6.04 -18.49 -6.84
C ALA A 86 6.85 -17.82 -7.97
N TYR A 87 6.72 -16.50 -8.05
CA TYR A 87 7.39 -15.63 -9.03
C TYR A 87 8.62 -14.98 -8.40
N TYR A 88 9.73 -14.98 -9.12
CA TYR A 88 10.99 -14.42 -8.67
C TYR A 88 11.62 -13.51 -9.73
N VAL A 89 12.34 -12.50 -9.25
CA VAL A 89 13.25 -11.71 -10.07
C VAL A 89 14.64 -11.74 -9.44
N ARG A 90 15.64 -12.16 -10.21
CA ARG A 90 17.05 -11.96 -9.85
C ARG A 90 17.50 -10.62 -10.39
N THR A 91 17.87 -9.69 -9.52
CA THR A 91 18.35 -8.35 -9.89
C THR A 91 19.28 -7.78 -8.82
N THR A 92 19.88 -6.63 -9.11
CA THR A 92 20.76 -5.91 -8.19
C THR A 92 19.98 -5.43 -6.96
N ASN A 93 20.48 -5.71 -5.77
CA ASN A 93 19.93 -5.23 -4.50
C ASN A 93 20.48 -3.85 -4.12
N GLY A 94 20.02 -3.28 -3.01
CA GLY A 94 20.48 -1.97 -2.52
C GLY A 94 21.97 -1.89 -2.17
N ALA A 95 22.68 -3.02 -2.11
CA ALA A 95 24.12 -3.10 -1.90
C ALA A 95 24.91 -3.31 -3.21
N GLY A 96 24.24 -3.34 -4.37
CA GLY A 96 24.90 -3.54 -5.67
C GLY A 96 25.17 -5.01 -6.04
N ALA A 97 24.67 -5.98 -5.28
CA ALA A 97 24.86 -7.41 -5.55
C ALA A 97 23.62 -8.04 -6.18
N LEU A 98 23.81 -9.04 -7.06
CA LEU A 98 22.69 -9.83 -7.58
C LEU A 98 22.04 -10.67 -6.47
N GLN A 99 20.72 -10.60 -6.38
CA GLN A 99 19.93 -11.33 -5.39
C GLN A 99 18.60 -11.78 -6.03
N ASP A 100 18.13 -12.96 -5.62
CA ASP A 100 16.77 -13.41 -5.93
C ASP A 100 15.77 -12.76 -4.97
N PHE A 101 14.75 -12.15 -5.53
CA PHE A 101 13.65 -11.60 -4.76
C PHE A 101 12.34 -12.27 -5.13
N ARG A 102 11.55 -12.59 -4.10
CA ARG A 102 10.20 -13.11 -4.32
C ARG A 102 9.27 -11.94 -4.64
N VAL A 103 8.56 -12.04 -5.75
CA VAL A 103 7.47 -11.10 -6.06
C VAL A 103 6.28 -11.40 -5.15
N SER A 104 5.91 -10.43 -4.33
CA SER A 104 4.79 -10.55 -3.39
C SER A 104 3.49 -9.96 -3.94
N TYR A 105 3.60 -8.85 -4.67
CA TYR A 105 2.45 -8.15 -5.24
C TYR A 105 2.75 -7.63 -6.64
N THR A 106 1.70 -7.45 -7.42
CA THR A 106 1.71 -6.63 -8.62
C THR A 106 1.26 -5.22 -8.28
N LEU A 107 1.77 -4.23 -9.01
CA LEU A 107 1.35 -2.84 -8.92
C LEU A 107 1.12 -2.31 -10.35
N GLY A 108 -0.04 -1.73 -10.61
CA GLY A 108 -0.49 -1.39 -11.97
C GLY A 108 -1.10 -2.59 -12.72
N TYR A 109 -1.67 -2.29 -13.89
CA TYR A 109 -2.39 -3.27 -14.72
C TYR A 109 -2.08 -3.13 -16.21
N PHE A 110 -2.51 -2.04 -16.85
CA PHE A 110 -2.20 -1.70 -18.24
C PHE A 110 -1.86 -0.20 -18.33
N PRO A 111 -0.91 0.23 -19.19
CA PRO A 111 -0.02 -0.58 -20.04
C PRO A 111 1.18 -1.17 -19.30
N LEU A 112 1.37 -0.81 -18.02
CA LEU A 112 2.51 -1.22 -17.22
C LEU A 112 2.04 -1.94 -15.95
N GLN A 113 2.68 -3.08 -15.67
CA GLN A 113 2.60 -3.75 -14.39
C GLN A 113 4.01 -3.86 -13.79
N GLN A 114 4.16 -3.31 -12.59
CA GLN A 114 5.35 -3.35 -11.76
C GLN A 114 5.22 -4.46 -10.70
N TYR A 115 6.33 -4.83 -10.08
CA TYR A 115 6.39 -5.93 -9.12
C TYR A 115 7.00 -5.47 -7.80
N LEU A 116 6.29 -5.71 -6.72
CA LEU A 116 6.78 -5.45 -5.36
C LEU A 116 7.44 -6.71 -4.83
N VAL A 117 8.70 -6.56 -4.42
CA VAL A 117 9.60 -7.66 -4.11
C VAL A 117 10.00 -7.67 -2.63
N LYS A 118 10.41 -8.82 -2.11
CA LYS A 118 10.95 -9.02 -0.75
C LYS A 118 12.29 -9.73 -0.82
#